data_AF-A0A1F9QR59-F1
#
_entry.id   AF-A0A1F9QR59-F1
#
_cell.length_a   1.000
_cell.length_b   1.000
_cell.length_c   1.000
_cell.angle_alpha   90.00
_cell.angle_beta   90.00
_cell.angle_gamma   90.00
#
_symmetry.space_group_name_H-M   'P 1'
#
loop_
_entity.id
_entity.type
_entity.pdbx_description
1 polymer ?
#
loop_
_entity_poly.entity_id
_entity_poly.type
_entity_poly.pdbx_seq_one_letter_code
_entity_poly.pdbx_strand_id
1 'polypeptide(L)'
;MKAIIIILAALLAQPLAAAVAEPEMQVSGYISSWTQDCAGAACALPVPGERNRPVLLRLAMPSAPGQASAAHASETLNAGAELLAEMNFYAICPYGGAPETCAGRYFQAQVSLSGPAGAFCAAALNAADFTPFPVLMCAGTAAGGRRFGVTLHRQPL
;
A
#
# COMPACT_ATOMS: atom_id res chain seq x y z
N MET A 1 20.02 28.73 -64.31
CA MET A 1 20.98 28.53 -63.20
C MET A 1 20.28 28.83 -61.87
N LYS A 2 20.62 28.04 -60.85
CA LYS A 2 20.23 28.13 -59.41
C LYS A 2 18.88 27.51 -59.01
N ALA A 3 18.96 26.21 -58.74
CA ALA A 3 18.08 25.46 -57.85
C ALA A 3 18.64 25.53 -56.43
N ILE A 4 17.89 26.09 -55.46
CA ILE A 4 18.02 25.93 -54.00
C ILE A 4 16.65 26.43 -53.50
N ILE A 5 15.84 25.79 -52.67
CA ILE A 5 15.97 25.19 -51.34
C ILE A 5 14.65 24.39 -51.17
N ILE A 6 14.64 23.27 -50.45
CA ILE A 6 13.54 22.72 -49.61
C ILE A 6 13.82 21.22 -49.46
N ILE A 7 14.75 20.83 -48.58
CA ILE A 7 14.75 19.52 -47.91
C ILE A 7 15.48 19.71 -46.58
N LEU A 8 14.83 20.27 -45.56
CA LEU A 8 15.39 20.29 -44.20
C LEU A 8 14.29 20.40 -43.14
N ALA A 9 13.28 19.51 -43.19
CA ALA A 9 12.23 19.47 -42.17
C ALA A 9 11.83 18.05 -41.72
N ALA A 10 12.42 16.99 -42.28
CA ALA A 10 11.99 15.61 -42.04
C ALA A 10 12.89 14.80 -41.07
N LEU A 11 13.89 15.40 -40.43
CA LEU A 11 14.90 14.68 -39.64
C LEU A 11 14.81 14.85 -38.11
N LEU A 12 13.73 15.47 -37.59
CA LEU A 12 13.52 15.64 -36.15
C LEU A 12 12.40 14.78 -35.57
N ALA A 13 11.82 13.87 -36.35
CA ALA A 13 10.93 12.84 -35.81
C ALA A 13 11.78 11.73 -35.16
N GLN A 14 12.38 12.02 -34.01
CA GLN A 14 12.84 10.94 -33.14
C GLN A 14 11.61 10.11 -32.74
N PRO A 15 11.66 8.78 -32.83
CA PRO A 15 10.61 7.97 -32.23
C PRO A 15 10.62 8.33 -30.74
N LEU A 16 9.51 8.88 -30.24
CA LEU A 16 9.25 8.83 -28.81
C LEU A 16 9.37 7.35 -28.46
N ALA A 17 10.47 6.99 -27.81
CA ALA A 17 10.58 5.72 -27.13
C ALA A 17 9.36 5.69 -26.23
N ALA A 18 8.36 4.90 -26.61
CA ALA A 18 7.23 4.62 -25.74
C ALA A 18 7.86 4.11 -24.45
N ALA A 19 7.81 4.93 -23.40
CA ALA A 19 8.18 4.49 -22.07
C ALA A 19 7.35 3.23 -21.83
N VAL A 20 8.02 2.07 -21.85
CA VAL A 20 7.38 0.81 -21.51
C VAL A 20 6.85 1.05 -20.12
N ALA A 21 5.52 1.17 -19.99
CA ALA A 21 4.89 1.40 -18.70
C ALA A 21 5.42 0.30 -17.77
N GLU A 22 6.14 0.71 -16.72
CA GLU A 22 6.73 -0.24 -15.79
C GLU A 22 5.62 -1.16 -15.26
N PRO A 23 5.88 -2.46 -15.07
CA PRO A 23 4.85 -3.38 -14.63
C PRO A 23 4.27 -2.93 -13.30
N GLU A 24 3.03 -2.45 -13.30
CA GLU A 24 2.29 -2.13 -12.09
C GLU A 24 1.86 -3.43 -11.40
N MET A 25 2.11 -3.51 -10.10
CA MET A 25 1.61 -4.58 -9.27
C MET A 25 0.21 -4.23 -8.78
N GLN A 26 -0.76 -5.10 -9.07
CA GLN A 26 -2.07 -5.01 -8.44
C GLN A 26 -1.97 -5.47 -6.98
N VAL A 27 -2.45 -4.63 -6.06
CA VAL A 27 -2.55 -4.94 -4.63
C VAL A 27 -4.03 -4.95 -4.29
N SER A 28 -4.58 -6.13 -3.99
CA SER A 28 -6.02 -6.32 -3.83
C SER A 28 -6.36 -7.30 -2.73
N GLY A 29 -7.21 -6.86 -1.81
CA GLY A 29 -7.71 -7.66 -0.70
C GLY A 29 -8.84 -6.93 0.00
N TYR A 30 -8.87 -7.05 1.32
CA TYR A 30 -9.96 -6.54 2.13
C TYR A 30 -9.46 -5.96 3.44
N ILE A 31 -10.22 -5.00 3.96
CA ILE A 31 -10.07 -4.49 5.31
C ILE A 31 -11.33 -4.81 6.13
N SER A 32 -11.15 -5.07 7.41
CA SER A 32 -12.25 -5.30 8.36
C SER A 32 -11.92 -4.68 9.69
N SER A 33 -12.91 -4.08 10.34
CA SER A 33 -12.75 -3.47 11.66
C SER A 33 -13.17 -4.44 12.76
N TRP A 34 -12.65 -4.19 13.96
CA TRP A 34 -12.97 -4.97 15.15
C TRP A 34 -12.73 -4.15 16.41
N THR A 35 -13.30 -4.61 17.51
CA THR A 35 -12.97 -4.11 18.85
C THR A 35 -12.54 -5.23 19.76
N GLN A 36 -11.78 -4.92 20.80
CA GLN A 36 -11.35 -5.92 21.78
C GLN A 36 -11.36 -5.28 23.16
N ASP A 37 -12.02 -5.91 24.12
CA ASP A 37 -11.96 -5.48 25.50
C ASP A 37 -10.67 -6.00 26.16
N CYS A 38 -9.84 -5.09 26.67
CA CYS A 38 -8.64 -5.40 27.44
C CYS A 38 -8.63 -4.71 28.81
N ALA A 39 -9.80 -4.38 29.37
CA ALA A 39 -9.91 -3.75 30.69
C ALA A 39 -9.63 -4.70 31.87
N GLY A 40 -9.72 -6.02 31.65
CA GLY A 40 -9.54 -7.05 32.67
C GLY A 40 -8.11 -7.62 32.77
N ALA A 41 -7.96 -8.74 33.48
CA ALA A 41 -6.68 -9.43 33.65
C ALA A 41 -6.11 -10.02 32.33
N ALA A 42 -6.96 -10.19 31.32
CA ALA A 42 -6.60 -10.61 29.98
C ALA A 42 -7.52 -9.93 28.95
N CYS A 43 -7.03 -9.78 27.71
CA CYS A 43 -7.87 -9.32 26.61
C CYS A 43 -8.88 -10.40 26.18
N ALA A 44 -10.10 -9.99 25.88
CA ALA A 44 -11.10 -10.82 25.23
C ALA A 44 -10.71 -11.14 23.78
N LEU A 45 -11.45 -12.03 23.12
CA LEU A 45 -11.33 -12.19 21.67
C LEU A 45 -11.85 -10.93 20.95
N PRO A 46 -11.23 -10.55 19.81
CA PRO A 46 -11.76 -9.46 18.99
C PRO A 46 -13.20 -9.73 18.54
N VAL A 47 -14.07 -8.75 18.75
CA VAL A 47 -15.44 -8.72 18.25
C VAL A 47 -15.45 -8.02 16.89
N PRO A 48 -15.89 -8.68 15.81
CA PRO A 48 -15.96 -8.08 14.48
C PRO A 48 -16.89 -6.87 14.45
N GLY A 49 -16.47 -5.81 13.74
CA GLY A 49 -17.32 -4.70 13.31
C GLY A 49 -17.75 -4.90 11.86
N GLU A 50 -17.42 -3.93 11.01
CA GLU A 50 -17.58 -4.02 9.57
C GLU A 50 -16.55 -4.99 8.95
N ARG A 51 -17.01 -5.81 8.01
CA ARG A 51 -16.20 -6.87 7.40
C ARG A 51 -16.10 -6.72 5.89
N ASN A 52 -14.97 -7.17 5.37
CA ASN A 52 -14.74 -7.41 3.94
C ASN A 52 -14.95 -6.19 3.04
N ARG A 53 -14.56 -5.00 3.50
CA ARG A 53 -14.50 -3.80 2.64
C ARG A 53 -13.36 -4.02 1.63
N PRO A 54 -13.65 -4.10 0.32
CA PRO A 54 -12.62 -4.39 -0.68
C PRO A 54 -11.65 -3.21 -0.81
N VAL A 55 -10.36 -3.51 -0.94
CA VAL A 55 -9.31 -2.53 -1.22
C VAL A 55 -8.61 -2.98 -2.49
N LEU A 56 -8.53 -2.08 -3.48
CA LEU A 56 -7.89 -2.32 -4.76
C LEU A 56 -7.01 -1.14 -5.14
N LEU A 57 -5.73 -1.41 -5.35
CA LEU A 57 -4.72 -0.42 -5.68
C LEU A 57 -3.77 -0.95 -6.74
N ARG A 58 -3.04 -0.02 -7.36
CA ARG A 58 -1.91 -0.32 -8.24
C ARG A 58 -0.66 0.33 -7.68
N LEU A 59 0.39 -0.46 -7.57
CA LEU A 59 1.68 -0.05 -7.03
C LEU A 59 2.72 -0.15 -8.15
N ALA A 60 3.32 0.98 -8.52
CA ALA A 60 4.44 0.99 -9.44
C ALA A 60 5.64 0.22 -8.85
N MET A 61 6.44 -0.39 -9.72
CA MET A 61 7.56 -1.24 -9.32
C MET A 61 8.89 -0.54 -9.63
N PRO A 62 9.56 0.07 -8.63
CA PRO A 62 10.77 0.85 -8.87
C PRO A 62 11.88 -0.04 -9.43
N SER A 63 12.56 0.43 -10.47
CA SER A 63 13.57 -0.33 -11.20
C SER A 63 15.01 0.03 -10.83
N ALA A 64 15.26 1.22 -10.26
CA ALA A 64 16.61 1.67 -9.92
C ALA A 64 16.88 1.74 -8.40
N PRO A 65 18.12 1.49 -7.94
CA PRO A 65 18.51 1.63 -6.54
C PRO A 65 18.18 3.00 -5.95
N GLY A 66 17.65 3.01 -4.73
CA GLY A 66 17.24 4.24 -4.02
C GLY A 66 15.86 4.78 -4.44
N GLN A 67 15.20 4.17 -5.43
CA GLN A 67 13.82 4.52 -5.77
C GLN A 67 12.82 3.83 -4.84
N ALA A 68 11.69 4.51 -4.64
CA ALA A 68 10.52 3.93 -4.01
C ALA A 68 9.27 4.38 -4.76
N SER A 69 8.25 3.54 -4.74
CA SER A 69 6.92 3.86 -5.24
C SER A 69 5.92 3.67 -4.11
N ALA A 70 4.85 4.45 -4.14
CA ALA A 70 3.81 4.41 -3.12
C ALA A 70 2.41 4.32 -3.75
N ALA A 71 1.51 3.61 -3.08
CA ALA A 71 0.08 3.61 -3.36
C ALA A 71 -0.67 3.83 -2.04
N HIS A 72 -1.80 4.53 -2.13
CA HIS A 72 -2.56 4.96 -0.96
C HIS A 72 -4.04 4.59 -1.11
N ALA A 73 -4.65 4.10 -0.03
CA ALA A 73 -6.09 3.95 0.13
C ALA A 73 -6.52 4.50 1.48
N SER A 74 -7.78 4.90 1.58
CA SER A 74 -8.38 5.34 2.83
C SER A 74 -9.79 4.79 2.92
N GLU A 75 -10.13 4.24 4.08
CA GLU A 75 -11.45 3.64 4.33
C GLU A 75 -11.97 4.08 5.70
N THR A 76 -13.24 4.47 5.74
CA THR A 76 -13.95 4.73 6.99
C THR A 76 -14.81 3.51 7.32
N LEU A 77 -14.55 2.90 8.48
CA LEU A 77 -15.18 1.66 8.92
C LEU A 77 -15.93 1.88 10.24
N ASN A 78 -17.00 1.11 10.46
CA ASN A 78 -17.70 1.11 11.74
C ASN A 78 -17.29 -0.07 12.62
N ALA A 79 -16.85 0.20 13.86
CA ALA A 79 -16.54 -0.82 14.88
C ALA A 79 -17.32 -0.57 16.19
N GLY A 80 -18.56 -0.07 16.08
CA GLY A 80 -19.29 0.56 17.19
C GLY A 80 -18.93 2.04 17.40
N ALA A 81 -17.95 2.52 16.66
CA ALA A 81 -17.55 3.91 16.49
C ALA A 81 -16.93 4.05 15.09
N GLU A 82 -16.89 5.28 14.56
CA GLU A 82 -16.22 5.57 13.30
C GLU A 82 -14.70 5.45 13.46
N LEU A 83 -14.09 4.68 12.57
CA LEU A 83 -12.65 4.43 12.52
C LEU A 83 -12.16 4.72 11.10
N LEU A 84 -11.34 5.75 10.95
CA LEU A 84 -10.69 6.07 9.68
C LEU A 84 -9.35 5.34 9.62
N ALA A 85 -9.17 4.54 8.58
CA ALA A 85 -7.96 3.78 8.29
C ALA A 85 -7.30 4.28 7.01
N GLU A 86 -6.15 4.94 7.17
CA GLU A 86 -5.30 5.36 6.04
C GLU A 86 -4.23 4.29 5.81
N MET A 87 -4.20 3.72 4.62
CA MET A 87 -3.29 2.66 4.22
C MET A 87 -2.28 3.18 3.21
N ASN A 88 -1.00 3.01 3.50
CA ASN A 88 0.09 3.34 2.59
C ASN A 88 0.89 2.08 2.27
N PHE A 89 1.10 1.84 0.98
CA PHE A 89 1.78 0.69 0.44
C PHE A 89 2.99 1.15 -0.32
N TYR A 90 4.15 0.56 -0.06
CA TYR A 90 5.41 0.94 -0.72
C TYR A 90 6.07 -0.26 -1.37
N ALA A 91 6.68 -0.04 -2.53
CA ALA A 91 7.71 -0.90 -3.09
C ALA A 91 9.02 -0.12 -3.04
N ILE A 92 10.07 -0.70 -2.46
CA ILE A 92 11.32 0.00 -2.17
C ILE A 92 12.49 -0.74 -2.80
N CYS A 93 13.27 -0.01 -3.59
CA CYS A 93 14.51 -0.48 -4.14
C CYS A 93 15.69 -0.02 -3.27
N PRO A 94 16.40 -0.92 -2.57
CA PRO A 94 17.49 -0.50 -1.70
C PRO A 94 18.65 0.12 -2.50
N TYR A 95 19.34 1.09 -1.90
CA TYR A 95 20.50 1.77 -2.51
C TYR A 95 21.64 0.82 -2.91
N GLY A 96 21.80 -0.30 -2.19
CA GLY A 96 22.87 -1.27 -2.45
C GLY A 96 22.55 -2.35 -3.49
N GLY A 97 21.41 -2.27 -4.18
CA GLY A 97 21.04 -3.22 -5.24
C GLY A 97 21.89 -3.04 -6.50
N ALA A 98 22.14 -4.12 -7.24
CA ALA A 98 22.74 -3.99 -8.57
C ALA A 98 21.80 -3.19 -9.50
N PRO A 99 22.33 -2.29 -10.36
CA PRO A 99 21.52 -1.51 -11.31
C PRO A 99 20.57 -2.40 -12.11
N GLU A 100 19.37 -1.90 -12.40
CA GLU A 100 18.32 -2.57 -13.20
C GLU A 100 17.70 -3.84 -12.60
N THR A 101 18.33 -4.46 -11.60
CA THR A 101 17.85 -5.72 -11.00
C THR A 101 17.03 -5.50 -9.72
N CYS A 102 17.14 -4.32 -9.11
CA CYS A 102 16.55 -4.00 -7.82
C CYS A 102 16.67 -5.15 -6.78
N ALA A 103 17.85 -5.78 -6.74
CA ALA A 103 18.10 -6.92 -5.86
C ALA A 103 17.85 -6.54 -4.40
N GLY A 104 17.08 -7.35 -3.68
CA GLY A 104 16.67 -7.06 -2.31
C GLY A 104 15.49 -6.10 -2.18
N ARG A 105 14.71 -5.89 -3.26
CA ARG A 105 13.44 -5.18 -3.19
C ARG A 105 12.57 -5.72 -2.06
N TYR A 106 12.04 -4.80 -1.26
CA TYR A 106 11.09 -5.12 -0.20
C TYR A 106 9.90 -4.17 -0.28
N PHE A 107 8.87 -4.52 0.47
CA PHE A 107 7.61 -3.79 0.48
C PHE A 107 7.31 -3.31 1.88
N GLN A 108 6.50 -2.26 1.99
CA GLN A 108 5.94 -1.85 3.27
C GLN A 108 4.44 -1.71 3.17
N ALA A 109 3.75 -2.11 4.23
CA ALA A 109 2.35 -1.82 4.47
C ALA A 109 2.26 -1.03 5.76
N GLN A 110 1.64 0.14 5.70
CA GLN A 110 1.45 1.03 6.84
C GLN A 110 -0.03 1.35 6.98
N VAL A 111 -0.50 1.40 8.23
CA VAL A 111 -1.88 1.76 8.57
C VAL A 111 -1.84 2.81 9.67
N SER A 112 -2.43 3.98 9.40
CA SER A 112 -2.74 4.99 10.40
C SER A 112 -4.22 4.89 10.74
N LEU A 113 -4.52 4.78 12.04
CA LEU A 113 -5.89 4.75 12.56
C LEU A 113 -6.17 6.03 13.33
N SER A 114 -7.24 6.72 12.93
CA SER A 114 -7.79 7.86 13.67
C SER A 114 -9.22 7.59 14.14
N GLY A 115 -9.73 8.42 15.05
CA GLY A 115 -10.91 8.13 15.86
C GLY A 115 -10.51 7.53 17.22
N PRO A 116 -11.22 6.52 17.75
CA PRO A 116 -10.99 6.03 19.11
C PRO A 116 -9.71 5.20 19.29
N ALA A 117 -9.12 4.67 18.20
CA ALA A 117 -7.90 3.85 18.27
C ALA A 117 -6.63 4.68 18.46
N GLY A 118 -6.43 5.73 17.63
CA GLY A 118 -5.20 6.53 17.58
C GLY A 118 -3.93 5.66 17.48
N ALA A 119 -3.65 5.07 16.33
CA ALA A 119 -2.52 4.15 16.15
C ALA A 119 -1.80 4.30 14.81
N PHE A 120 -0.53 3.88 14.78
CA PHE A 120 0.24 3.68 13.56
C PHE A 120 0.89 2.30 13.61
N CYS A 121 0.66 1.49 12.58
CA CYS A 121 1.22 0.15 12.47
C CYS A 121 1.90 0.00 11.12
N ALA A 122 3.07 -0.62 11.09
CA ALA A 122 3.84 -0.82 9.87
C ALA A 122 4.52 -2.19 9.86
N ALA A 123 4.64 -2.76 8.67
CA ALA A 123 5.43 -3.96 8.44
C ALA A 123 6.29 -3.80 7.19
N ALA A 124 7.53 -4.27 7.25
CA ALA A 124 8.37 -4.49 6.07
C ALA A 124 8.25 -5.97 5.67
N LEU A 125 7.98 -6.23 4.39
CA LEU A 125 7.56 -7.53 3.87
C LEU A 125 8.37 -7.88 2.62
N ASN A 126 8.57 -9.18 2.40
CA ASN A 126 9.01 -9.67 1.09
C ASN A 126 7.81 -9.70 0.11
N ALA A 127 8.08 -10.00 -1.16
CA ALA A 127 7.04 -10.03 -2.21
C ALA A 127 5.91 -11.04 -1.93
N ALA A 128 6.24 -12.22 -1.39
CA ALA A 128 5.27 -13.29 -1.15
C ALA A 128 4.33 -12.97 0.03
N ASP A 129 4.82 -12.27 1.03
CA ASP A 129 3.99 -11.82 2.15
C ASP A 129 3.13 -10.60 1.79
N PHE A 130 3.59 -9.80 0.83
CA PHE A 130 2.90 -8.59 0.38
C PHE A 130 1.80 -8.86 -0.66
N THR A 131 1.97 -9.87 -1.52
CA THR A 131 1.06 -10.13 -2.65
C THR A 131 0.11 -11.32 -2.37
N PRO A 132 -1.15 -11.29 -2.85
CA PRO A 132 -1.82 -10.19 -3.56
C PRO A 132 -2.22 -9.03 -2.64
N PHE A 133 -2.18 -9.25 -1.32
CA PHE A 133 -2.44 -8.23 -0.29
C PHE A 133 -1.69 -8.61 1.00
N PRO A 134 -1.10 -7.65 1.72
CA PRO A 134 -0.45 -7.95 2.98
C PRO A 134 -1.48 -8.28 4.07
N VAL A 135 -1.12 -9.21 4.95
CA VAL A 135 -1.89 -9.50 6.16
C VAL A 135 -1.27 -8.71 7.31
N LEU A 136 -2.05 -7.80 7.88
CA LEU A 136 -1.59 -6.90 8.94
C LEU A 136 -2.76 -6.58 9.88
N MET A 137 -2.53 -6.68 11.18
CA MET A 137 -3.45 -6.15 12.19
C MET A 137 -2.91 -4.83 12.68
N CYS A 138 -3.78 -3.82 12.76
CA CYS A 138 -3.46 -2.55 13.39
C CYS A 138 -4.52 -2.21 14.42
N ALA A 139 -4.10 -1.78 15.61
CA ALA A 139 -5.02 -1.40 16.66
C ALA A 139 -4.39 -0.39 17.61
N GLY A 140 -5.24 0.45 18.18
CA GLY A 140 -4.89 1.33 19.27
C GLY A 140 -5.85 1.17 20.43
N THR A 141 -5.45 1.66 21.60
CA THR A 141 -6.19 1.49 22.84
C THR A 141 -6.87 2.79 23.21
N ALA A 142 -8.19 2.77 23.30
CA ALA A 142 -9.00 3.86 23.81
C ALA A 142 -8.99 3.90 25.34
N ALA A 143 -9.56 4.96 25.92
CA ALA A 143 -9.80 5.05 27.35
C ALA A 143 -10.62 3.84 27.86
N GLY A 144 -10.29 3.35 29.07
CA GLY A 144 -10.94 2.18 29.65
C GLY A 144 -10.44 0.83 29.12
N GLY A 145 -9.34 0.81 28.35
CA GLY A 145 -8.69 -0.45 27.94
C GLY A 145 -9.33 -1.13 26.73
N ARG A 146 -10.34 -0.53 26.09
CA ARG A 146 -10.91 -1.05 24.86
C ARG A 146 -10.00 -0.74 23.68
N ARG A 147 -9.68 -1.74 22.86
CA ARG A 147 -8.99 -1.55 21.59
C ARG A 147 -9.96 -1.44 20.44
N PHE A 148 -9.59 -0.60 19.49
CA PHE A 148 -10.22 -0.48 18.18
C PHE A 148 -9.15 -0.78 17.14
N GLY A 149 -9.47 -1.63 16.18
CA GLY A 149 -8.50 -2.08 15.21
C GLY A 149 -9.10 -2.45 13.88
N VAL A 150 -8.20 -2.67 12.94
CA VAL A 150 -8.48 -3.19 11.61
C VAL A 150 -7.58 -4.38 11.33
N THR A 151 -8.03 -5.22 10.41
CA THR A 151 -7.25 -6.30 9.84
C THR A 151 -7.27 -6.16 8.32
N LEU A 152 -6.10 -6.11 7.71
CA LEU A 152 -5.89 -6.32 6.30
C LEU A 152 -5.81 -7.82 6.05
N HIS A 153 -6.56 -8.33 5.07
CA HIS A 153 -6.59 -9.75 4.77
C HIS A 153 -6.87 -10.03 3.28
N ARG A 154 -6.47 -11.22 2.83
CA ARG A 154 -6.47 -11.61 1.41
C ARG A 154 -7.80 -12.18 0.93
N GLN A 155 -8.57 -12.77 1.84
CA GLN A 155 -9.80 -13.50 1.54
C GLN A 155 -10.91 -13.01 2.45
N PRO A 156 -12.16 -12.89 1.96
CA PRO A 156 -13.26 -12.44 2.80
C PRO A 156 -13.47 -13.36 4.02
N LEU A 157 -13.71 -12.75 5.18
CA LEU A 157 -13.94 -13.36 6.50
C LEU A 157 -15.42 -13.54 6.87
#